data_AF-A0A0N0KTL2-F1
#
_entry.id   AF-A0A0N0KTL2-F1
#
_cell.length_a   1.000
_cell.length_b   1.000
_cell.length_c   1.000
_cell.angle_alpha   90.00
_cell.angle_beta   90.00
_cell.angle_gamma   90.00
#
_symmetry.space_group_name_H-M   'P 1'
#
loop_
_entity.id
_entity.type
_entity.pdbx_description
1 polymer ?
#
loop_
_entity_poly.entity_id
_entity_poly.type
_entity_poly.pdbx_seq_one_letter_code
_entity_poly.pdbx_strand_id
1 'polypeptide(L)'
;MRSLDEIQREEKQLYLKEETVSSEARQVRQVKETYAKHFYEARHFFDKLCYQFDNSEQGYFYKTLFEAFSQQSQKVMSYIEEDEQELHRQKKKISNQLEDILYEKRKELAKEDDKS
;
A
#
# COMPACT_ATOMS: atom_id res chain seq x y z
N MET A 1 23.50 18.59 -21.04
CA MET A 1 22.90 17.31 -21.48
C MET A 1 23.46 16.24 -20.57
N ARG A 2 22.61 15.35 -20.07
CA ARG A 2 23.06 14.19 -19.28
C ARG A 2 23.74 13.20 -20.22
N SER A 3 24.76 12.51 -19.74
CA SER A 3 25.40 11.44 -20.51
C SER A 3 24.52 10.19 -20.55
N LEU A 4 24.70 9.35 -21.56
CA LEU A 4 24.00 8.05 -21.66
C LEU A 4 24.25 7.17 -20.43
N ASP A 5 25.47 7.21 -19.87
CA ASP A 5 25.83 6.50 -18.64
C ASP A 5 25.05 7.02 -17.42
N GLU A 6 24.83 8.33 -17.30
CA GLU A 6 24.01 8.92 -16.23
C GLU A 6 22.55 8.48 -16.36
N ILE A 7 22.00 8.52 -17.57
CA ILE A 7 20.62 8.09 -17.86
C ILE A 7 20.43 6.61 -17.52
N GLN A 8 21.36 5.74 -17.91
CA GLN A 8 21.30 4.31 -17.60
C GLN A 8 21.43 4.01 -16.09
N ARG A 9 22.25 4.77 -15.36
CA ARG A 9 22.36 4.63 -13.91
C ARG A 9 21.05 5.03 -13.22
N GLU A 10 20.45 6.15 -13.63
CA GLU A 10 19.18 6.61 -13.09
C GLU A 10 18.05 5.61 -13.40
N GLU A 11 17.99 5.09 -14.63
CA GLU A 11 17.06 4.03 -15.06
C GLU A 11 17.14 2.80 -14.14
N LYS A 12 18.35 2.31 -13.89
CA LYS A 12 18.58 1.16 -12.99
C LYS A 12 18.11 1.45 -11.56
N GLN A 13 18.36 2.66 -11.05
CA GLN A 13 17.90 3.06 -9.72
C GLN A 13 16.37 3.13 -9.63
N LEU A 14 15.70 3.60 -10.68
CA LEU A 14 14.24 3.65 -10.72
C LEU A 14 13.63 2.24 -10.75
N TYR A 15 14.19 1.29 -11.50
CA TYR A 15 13.72 -0.10 -11.46
C TYR A 15 13.89 -0.74 -10.08
N LEU A 16 15.02 -0.51 -9.40
CA LEU A 16 15.20 -0.99 -8.02
C LEU A 16 14.17 -0.39 -7.04
N LYS A 17 13.83 0.88 -7.23
CA LYS A 17 12.76 1.52 -6.44
C LYS A 17 11.39 0.93 -6.77
N GLU A 18 11.11 0.67 -8.05
CA GLU A 18 9.85 0.05 -8.46
C GLU A 18 9.67 -1.34 -7.86
N GLU A 19 10.72 -2.15 -7.84
CA GLU A 19 10.74 -3.47 -7.21
C GLU A 19 10.48 -3.36 -5.70
N THR A 20 11.15 -2.42 -5.03
CA THR A 20 10.97 -2.15 -3.60
C THR A 20 9.51 -1.77 -3.29
N VAL A 21 8.96 -0.77 -3.99
CA VAL A 21 7.57 -0.32 -3.81
C VAL A 21 6.58 -1.45 -4.11
N SER A 22 6.87 -2.28 -5.12
CA SER A 22 6.01 -3.43 -5.46
C SER A 22 6.03 -4.51 -4.37
N SER A 23 7.19 -4.75 -3.75
CA SER A 23 7.32 -5.66 -2.61
C SER A 23 6.57 -5.12 -1.39
N GLU A 24 6.74 -3.85 -1.05
CA GLU A 24 6.02 -3.20 0.06
C GLU A 24 4.51 -3.22 -0.17
N ALA A 25 4.04 -2.93 -1.38
CA ALA A 25 2.61 -2.99 -1.72
C ALA A 25 2.03 -4.40 -1.53
N ARG A 26 2.81 -5.44 -1.82
CA ARG A 26 2.40 -6.83 -1.55
C ARG A 26 2.29 -7.10 -0.05
N GLN A 27 3.23 -6.60 0.75
CA GLN A 27 3.21 -6.76 2.21
C GLN A 27 2.02 -6.02 2.83
N VAL A 28 1.77 -4.76 2.44
CA VAL A 28 0.60 -3.99 2.92
C VAL A 28 -0.70 -4.72 2.58
N ARG A 29 -0.83 -5.26 1.37
CA ARG A 29 -2.01 -6.06 1.00
C ARG A 29 -2.18 -7.29 1.90
N GLN A 30 -1.10 -8.02 2.18
CA GLN A 30 -1.14 -9.19 3.07
C GLN A 30 -1.53 -8.81 4.50
N VAL A 31 -1.02 -7.70 5.02
CA VAL A 31 -1.39 -7.15 6.33
C VAL A 31 -2.87 -6.79 6.34
N LYS A 32 -3.37 -6.11 5.31
CA LYS A 32 -4.79 -5.74 5.16
C LYS A 32 -5.71 -6.95 5.18
N GLU A 33 -5.40 -7.97 4.39
CA GLU A 33 -6.18 -9.20 4.30
C GLU A 33 -6.20 -9.96 5.63
N THR A 34 -5.03 -10.07 6.27
CA THR A 34 -4.90 -10.73 7.58
C THR A 34 -5.68 -9.98 8.65
N TYR A 35 -5.56 -8.65 8.66
CA TYR A 35 -6.27 -7.79 9.61
C TYR A 35 -7.79 -7.87 9.41
N ALA A 36 -8.27 -7.82 8.17
CA ALA A 36 -9.69 -7.96 7.85
C ALA A 36 -10.26 -9.31 8.33
N LYS A 37 -9.49 -10.39 8.15
CA LYS A 37 -9.85 -11.72 8.65
C LYS A 37 -9.97 -11.73 10.18
N HIS A 38 -8.97 -11.21 10.90
CA HIS A 38 -9.02 -11.16 12.36
C HIS A 38 -10.14 -10.27 12.89
N PHE A 39 -10.41 -9.15 12.22
CA PHE A 39 -11.53 -8.29 12.57
C PHE A 39 -12.88 -9.00 12.41
N TYR A 40 -13.04 -9.77 11.34
CA TYR A 40 -14.23 -10.61 11.12
C TYR A 40 -14.39 -11.68 12.20
N GLU A 41 -13.31 -12.38 12.57
CA GLU A 41 -13.30 -13.38 13.64
C GLU A 41 -13.65 -12.75 15.00
N ALA A 42 -13.07 -11.60 15.32
CA ALA A 42 -13.35 -10.86 16.55
C ALA A 42 -14.82 -10.42 16.62
N ARG A 43 -15.37 -9.91 15.52
CA ARG A 43 -16.79 -9.55 15.44
C ARG A 43 -17.70 -10.74 15.76
N HIS A 44 -17.44 -11.91 15.16
CA HIS A 44 -18.20 -13.12 15.46
C HIS A 44 -18.10 -13.54 16.92
N PHE A 45 -16.93 -13.37 17.54
CA PHE A 45 -16.74 -13.65 18.95
C PHE A 45 -17.60 -12.71 19.81
N PHE A 46 -17.59 -11.41 19.54
CA PHE A 46 -18.41 -10.43 20.25
C PHE A 46 -19.90 -10.65 20.05
N ASP A 47 -20.35 -10.96 18.83
CA ASP A 47 -21.75 -11.28 18.55
C ASP A 47 -22.21 -12.47 19.42
N LYS A 48 -21.40 -13.54 19.52
CA LYS A 48 -21.70 -14.70 20.39
C LYS A 48 -21.76 -14.32 21.87
N LEU A 49 -20.86 -13.47 22.35
CA LEU A 49 -20.90 -12.98 23.72
C LEU A 49 -22.18 -12.17 23.98
N CYS A 50 -22.53 -11.24 23.09
CA CYS A 50 -23.76 -10.46 23.20
C CYS A 50 -24.99 -11.38 23.29
N TYR A 51 -25.09 -12.41 22.44
CA TYR A 51 -26.18 -13.39 22.51
C TYR A 51 -26.21 -14.18 23.82
N GLN A 52 -25.06 -14.57 24.36
CA GLN A 52 -24.99 -15.34 25.62
C GLN A 52 -25.38 -14.49 26.84
N PHE A 53 -25.16 -13.18 26.78
CA PHE A 53 -25.36 -12.26 27.90
C PHE A 53 -26.55 -11.30 27.69
N ASP A 54 -27.39 -11.52 26.69
CA ASP A 54 -28.45 -10.60 26.23
C ASP A 54 -29.48 -10.22 27.33
N ASN A 55 -29.72 -11.13 28.28
CA ASN A 55 -30.64 -10.93 29.42
C ASN A 55 -29.93 -10.51 30.73
N SER A 56 -28.66 -10.14 30.66
CA SER A 56 -27.86 -9.72 31.82
C SER A 56 -27.37 -8.29 31.65
N GLU A 57 -27.08 -7.59 32.74
CA GLU A 57 -26.43 -6.25 32.70
C GLU A 57 -25.08 -6.30 31.94
N GLN A 58 -24.49 -7.49 31.78
CA GLN A 58 -23.24 -7.72 31.07
C GLN A 58 -23.41 -7.60 29.54
N GLY A 59 -24.62 -7.78 28.99
CA GLY A 59 -24.88 -7.62 27.56
C GLY A 59 -24.59 -6.21 27.04
N TYR A 60 -25.00 -5.18 27.80
CA TYR A 60 -24.70 -3.78 27.48
C TYR A 60 -23.19 -3.47 27.55
N PHE A 61 -22.48 -4.05 28.53
CA PHE A 61 -21.04 -3.94 28.66
C PHE A 61 -20.32 -4.49 27.42
N TYR A 62 -20.65 -5.72 27.00
CA TYR A 62 -20.03 -6.33 25.81
C TYR A 62 -20.34 -5.59 24.52
N LYS A 63 -21.56 -5.06 24.39
CA LYS A 63 -21.92 -4.21 23.25
C LYS A 63 -21.06 -2.95 23.17
N THR A 64 -20.90 -2.25 24.29
CA THR A 64 -20.09 -1.03 24.37
C THR A 64 -18.61 -1.33 24.09
N LEU A 65 -18.11 -2.44 24.61
CA LEU A 65 -16.75 -2.91 24.34
C LEU A 65 -16.53 -3.21 22.85
N PHE A 66 -17.49 -3.87 22.21
CA PHE A 66 -17.43 -4.17 20.78
C PHE A 66 -17.49 -2.90 19.91
N GLU A 67 -18.31 -1.91 20.29
CA GLU A 67 -18.36 -0.61 19.60
C GLU A 67 -17.00 0.10 19.67
N ALA A 68 -16.37 0.15 20.85
CA ALA A 68 -15.04 0.73 21.02
C ALA A 68 -13.97 -0.03 20.22
N PHE A 69 -13.98 -1.37 20.27
CA PHE A 69 -13.11 -2.22 19.48
C PHE A 69 -13.28 -1.97 17.97
N SER A 70 -14.52 -1.86 17.50
CA SER A 70 -14.84 -1.62 16.09
C SER A 70 -14.34 -0.27 15.62
N GLN A 71 -14.51 0.78 16.42
CA GLN A 71 -14.01 2.12 16.09
C GLN A 71 -12.47 2.14 15.97
N GLN A 72 -11.77 1.51 16.92
CA GLN A 72 -10.31 1.41 16.84
C GLN A 72 -9.88 0.56 15.64
N SER A 73 -10.62 -0.51 15.36
CA SER A 73 -10.30 -1.38 14.23
C SER A 73 -10.47 -0.69 12.88
N GLN A 74 -11.50 0.15 12.75
CA GLN A 74 -11.69 0.98 11.56
C GLN A 74 -10.54 1.97 11.38
N LYS A 75 -10.05 2.60 12.45
CA LYS A 75 -8.89 3.51 12.37
C LYS A 75 -7.64 2.80 11.86
N VAL A 76 -7.35 1.61 12.37
CA VAL A 76 -6.23 0.80 11.89
C VAL A 76 -6.39 0.45 10.41
N MET A 77 -7.60 0.06 9.98
CA MET A 77 -7.86 -0.20 8.57
C MET A 77 -7.64 1.04 7.70
N SER A 78 -8.07 2.22 8.16
CA SER A 78 -7.82 3.47 7.45
C SER A 78 -6.33 3.77 7.26
N TYR A 79 -5.49 3.55 8.28
CA TYR A 79 -4.04 3.70 8.12
C TYR A 79 -3.45 2.73 7.09
N ILE A 80 -3.90 1.47 7.07
CA ILE A 80 -3.47 0.48 6.07
C ILE A 80 -3.90 0.92 4.66
N GLU A 81 -5.09 1.49 4.51
CA GLU A 81 -5.59 2.02 3.23
C GLU A 81 -4.82 3.26 2.78
N GLU A 82 -4.43 4.13 3.70
CA GLU A 82 -3.57 5.29 3.43
C GLU A 82 -2.20 4.84 2.92
N ASP A 83 -1.57 3.85 3.56
CA ASP A 83 -0.30 3.26 3.11
C ASP A 83 -0.41 2.65 1.71
N GLU A 84 -1.51 1.93 1.42
CA GLU A 84 -1.78 1.37 0.09
C GLU A 84 -1.91 2.46 -0.98
N GLN A 85 -2.60 3.56 -0.67
CA GLN A 85 -2.73 4.70 -1.58
C GLN A 85 -1.39 5.41 -1.82
N GLU A 86 -0.57 5.57 -0.79
CA GLU A 86 0.73 6.20 -0.90
C GLU A 86 1.68 5.36 -1.77
N LEU A 87 1.74 4.06 -1.56
CA LEU A 87 2.51 3.15 -2.41
C LEU A 87 2.04 3.18 -3.87
N HIS A 88 0.72 3.28 -4.10
CA HIS A 88 0.18 3.45 -5.45
C HIS A 88 0.65 4.76 -6.11
N ARG A 89 0.65 5.87 -5.36
CA ARG A 89 1.17 7.17 -5.85
C ARG A 89 2.66 7.10 -6.17
N GLN A 90 3.44 6.47 -5.30
CA GLN A 90 4.88 6.29 -5.51
C GLN A 90 5.16 5.45 -6.76
N LYS A 91 4.43 4.35 -6.95
CA LYS A 91 4.56 3.53 -8.16
C LYS A 91 4.25 4.33 -9.43
N LYS A 92 3.15 5.11 -9.42
CA LYS A 92 2.80 5.97 -10.54
C LYS A 92 3.88 7.01 -10.84
N LYS A 93 4.46 7.61 -9.79
CA LYS A 93 5.56 8.56 -9.94
C LYS A 93 6.80 7.92 -10.58
N ILE A 94 7.18 6.73 -10.12
CA ILE A 94 8.32 5.99 -10.70
C ILE A 94 8.06 5.64 -12.17
N SER A 95 6.84 5.19 -12.51
CA SER A 95 6.44 4.92 -13.89
C SER A 95 6.62 6.14 -14.79
N ASN A 96 6.14 7.31 -14.36
CA ASN A 96 6.31 8.55 -15.11
C ASN A 96 7.80 8.91 -15.29
N GLN A 97 8.61 8.76 -14.23
CA GLN A 97 10.04 9.03 -14.31
C GLN A 97 10.77 8.08 -15.27
N LEU A 98 10.36 6.81 -15.32
CA LEU A 98 10.89 5.85 -16.29
C LEU A 98 10.51 6.23 -17.74
N GLU A 99 9.28 6.70 -17.97
CA GLU A 99 8.85 7.21 -19.28
C GLU A 99 9.70 8.41 -19.73
N ASP A 100 9.96 9.36 -18.82
CA ASP A 100 10.82 10.52 -19.07
C ASP A 100 12.25 10.08 -19.44
N ILE A 101 12.83 9.13 -18.68
CA ILE A 101 14.14 8.56 -18.97
C ILE A 101 14.18 7.89 -20.35
N LEU A 102 13.14 7.13 -20.71
CA LEU A 102 13.06 6.48 -22.02
C LEU A 102 13.00 7.50 -23.16
N TYR A 103 12.39 8.66 -22.93
CA TYR A 103 12.39 9.76 -23.89
C TYR A 103 13.78 10.42 -23.98
N GLU A 104 14.42 10.72 -22.85
CA GLU A 104 15.78 11.28 -22.82
C GLU A 104 16.79 10.37 -23.54
N LYS A 105 16.74 9.06 -23.24
CA LYS A 105 17.61 8.05 -23.85
C LYS A 105 17.47 8.00 -25.37
N ARG A 106 16.23 8.02 -25.87
CA ARG A 106 15.95 8.05 -27.32
C ARG A 106 16.51 9.31 -27.98
N LYS A 107 16.40 10.46 -27.31
CA LYS A 107 16.92 11.74 -27.82
C LYS A 107 18.45 11.77 -27.87
N GLU A 108 19.12 11.19 -26.87
CA GLU A 108 20.59 11.13 -26.86
C GLU A 108 21.14 10.15 -27.90
N LEU A 109 20.53 8.96 -28.04
CA LEU A 109 20.90 8.00 -29.08
C LEU A 109 20.77 8.59 -30.49
N ALA A 110 19.65 9.27 -30.79
CA ALA A 110 19.46 9.92 -32.09
C ALA A 110 20.54 10.99 -32.40
N LYS A 111 21.07 11.66 -31.38
CA LYS A 111 22.15 12.64 -31.55
C LYS A 111 23.53 12.01 -31.74
N GLU A 112 23.74 10.79 -31.23
CA GLU A 112 24.96 10.04 -31.51
C GLU A 112 24.94 9.49 -32.94
N ASP A 113 23.77 9.05 -33.41
CA ASP A 113 23.56 8.59 -34.80
C ASP A 113 23.72 9.75 -35.80
N ASP A 114 23.20 10.95 -35.52
CA ASP A 114 23.36 12.14 -36.39
C ASP A 114 24.82 12.68 -36.45
N LYS A 115 25.70 12.21 -35.56
CA LYS A 115 27.11 12.61 -35.50
C LYS A 115 28.08 11.58 -36.08
N SER A 116 27.61 10.39 -36.43
CA SER A 116 28.38 9.34 -37.12
C SER A 116 28.23 9.44 -38.63
#